data_AF-A0A9P1HLW0-F1
#
_entry.id   AF-A0A9P1HLW0-F1
#
_cell.length_a   1.000
_cell.length_b   1.000
_cell.length_c   1.000
_cell.angle_alpha   90.00
_cell.angle_beta   90.00
_cell.angle_gamma   90.00
#
_symmetry.space_group_name_H-M   'P 1'
#
loop_
_entity.id
_entity.type
_entity.pdbx_description
1 polymer ?
#
loop_
_entity_poly.entity_id
_entity_poly.type
_entity_poly.pdbx_seq_one_letter_code
_entity_poly.pdbx_strand_id
1 'polypeptide(L)'
;MEYMEKMLKHILRNFPEKELLYQKLHDENESNEATHALDNSFDEFCELSEETVELTSTTVLSLAKFLSKIDFHRLSCELIWCSGFLAVLEFIQNRGLKVAVSSDTRIRTFLIVLSKELRRKFAVFESCHGSFYTNDRDGYEVALGLKDAHEFIEDLRALELTEEEKTQLENICFDE
;
A
#
# COMPACT_ATOMS: atom_id res chain seq x y z
N MET A 1 5.66 -0.13 10.98
CA MET A 1 5.04 0.98 10.24
C MET A 1 6.04 2.06 9.87
N GLU A 2 6.86 2.58 10.79
CA GLU A 2 7.81 3.70 10.51
C GLU A 2 8.72 3.53 9.29
N TYR A 3 9.19 2.31 8.97
CA TYR A 3 10.05 2.07 7.81
C TYR A 3 9.33 2.36 6.49
N MET A 4 8.12 1.82 6.33
CA MET A 4 7.31 2.00 5.12
C MET A 4 6.90 3.46 4.95
N GLU A 5 6.55 4.12 6.06
CA GLU A 5 6.24 5.55 6.04
C GLU A 5 7.43 6.40 5.58
N LYS A 6 8.64 6.13 6.09
CA LYS A 6 9.87 6.80 5.66
C LYS A 6 10.18 6.56 4.18
N MET A 7 9.98 5.32 3.71
CA MET A 7 10.19 4.95 2.31
C MET A 7 9.20 5.66 1.38
N LEU A 8 7.90 5.65 1.71
CA LEU A 8 6.87 6.36 0.98
C LEU A 8 7.18 7.85 0.88
N LYS A 9 7.48 8.50 2.02
CA LYS A 9 7.90 9.90 2.08
C LYS A 9 9.11 10.16 1.19
N HIS A 10 10.10 9.27 1.17
CA HIS A 10 11.27 9.40 0.32
C HIS A 10 10.93 9.32 -1.17
N ILE A 11 10.11 8.36 -1.59
CA ILE A 11 9.73 8.15 -2.99
C ILE A 11 8.98 9.37 -3.53
N LEU A 12 8.02 9.90 -2.78
CA LEU A 12 7.23 11.07 -3.19
C LEU A 12 8.09 12.33 -3.22
N ARG A 13 8.96 12.52 -2.23
CA ARG A 13 9.88 13.67 -2.18
C ARG A 13 10.89 13.67 -3.31
N ASN A 14 11.26 12.53 -3.85
CA ASN A 14 12.24 12.43 -4.93
C ASN A 14 11.60 12.08 -6.27
N PHE A 15 10.26 12.16 -6.36
CA PHE A 15 9.57 11.87 -7.60
C PHE A 15 9.96 12.90 -8.68
N PRO A 16 10.47 12.49 -9.86
CA PRO A 16 11.06 13.43 -10.83
C PRO A 16 10.06 14.36 -11.50
N GLU A 17 8.77 14.02 -11.51
CA GLU A 17 7.72 14.71 -12.27
C GLU A 17 6.72 15.43 -11.35
N LYS A 18 7.18 15.94 -10.20
CA LYS A 18 6.34 16.64 -9.22
C LYS A 18 5.54 17.79 -9.82
N GLU A 19 6.17 18.64 -10.63
CA GLU A 19 5.50 19.77 -11.25
C GLU A 19 4.37 19.32 -12.18
N LEU A 20 4.55 18.23 -12.92
CA LEU A 20 3.50 17.64 -13.77
C LEU A 20 2.38 17.01 -12.92
N LEU A 21 2.74 16.41 -11.78
CA LEU A 21 1.81 15.86 -10.81
C LEU A 21 0.90 16.96 -10.23
N TYR A 22 1.48 18.07 -9.76
CA TYR A 22 0.74 19.24 -9.30
C TYR A 22 -0.12 19.88 -10.40
N GLN A 23 0.38 19.91 -11.63
CA GLN A 23 -0.38 20.43 -12.76
C GLN A 23 -1.61 19.58 -13.06
N LYS A 24 -1.46 18.24 -13.17
CA LYS A 24 -2.60 17.34 -13.39
C LYS A 24 -3.58 17.31 -12.22
N LEU A 25 -3.10 17.46 -10.98
CA LEU A 25 -3.91 17.66 -9.78
C LEU A 25 -4.81 18.90 -9.94
N HIS A 26 -4.22 20.04 -10.27
CA HIS A 26 -4.94 21.29 -10.46
C HIS A 26 -5.93 21.23 -11.64
N ASP A 27 -5.57 20.56 -12.74
CA ASP A 27 -6.43 20.40 -13.92
C ASP A 27 -7.66 19.50 -13.64
N GLU A 28 -7.55 18.49 -12.77
CA GLU A 28 -8.70 17.68 -12.33
C GLU A 28 -9.52 18.36 -11.19
N ASN A 29 -8.95 19.33 -10.48
CA ASN A 29 -9.58 20.04 -9.37
C ASN A 29 -10.65 21.05 -9.79
N GLU A 30 -10.55 21.65 -10.98
CA GLU A 30 -11.53 22.66 -11.43
C GLU A 30 -12.95 22.10 -11.63
N SER A 31 -13.15 20.77 -11.57
CA SER A 31 -14.43 20.11 -11.86
C SER A 31 -15.13 19.45 -10.65
N ASN A 32 -14.49 19.27 -9.48
CA ASN A 32 -15.05 18.36 -8.47
C ASN A 32 -14.58 18.63 -7.02
N GLU A 33 -15.53 18.84 -6.10
CA GLU A 33 -15.30 19.07 -4.66
C GLU A 33 -14.53 17.92 -3.98
N ALA A 34 -14.69 16.68 -4.45
CA ALA A 34 -13.92 15.54 -3.95
C ALA A 34 -12.43 15.64 -4.29
N THR A 35 -12.07 16.33 -5.37
CA THR A 35 -10.67 16.51 -5.77
C THR A 35 -10.01 17.61 -4.92
N HIS A 36 -10.73 18.65 -4.50
CA HIS A 36 -10.21 19.65 -3.53
C HIS A 36 -9.85 19.03 -2.16
N ALA A 37 -10.63 18.06 -1.69
CA ALA A 37 -10.26 17.29 -0.49
C ALA A 37 -8.99 16.43 -0.72
N LEU A 38 -8.75 16.00 -1.96
CA LEU A 38 -7.59 15.21 -2.37
C LEU A 38 -6.34 16.05 -2.62
N ASP A 39 -6.46 17.29 -3.11
CA ASP A 39 -5.37 18.25 -3.22
C ASP A 39 -4.82 18.58 -1.83
N ASN A 40 -5.73 18.89 -0.90
CA ASN A 40 -5.39 19.02 0.52
C ASN A 40 -4.79 17.72 1.08
N SER A 41 -5.31 16.54 0.71
CA SER A 41 -4.76 15.26 1.17
C SER A 41 -3.38 14.97 0.59
N PHE A 42 -3.09 15.40 -0.64
CA PHE A 42 -1.81 15.19 -1.33
C PHE A 42 -0.76 16.17 -0.84
N ASP A 43 -1.13 17.45 -0.68
CA ASP A 43 -0.30 18.47 -0.05
C ASP A 43 -0.06 18.17 1.42
N GLU A 44 -1.08 17.77 2.20
CA GLU A 44 -0.86 17.23 3.55
C GLU A 44 0.10 16.05 3.49
N PHE A 45 -0.14 15.04 2.64
CA PHE A 45 0.72 13.87 2.53
C PHE A 45 2.18 14.19 2.12
N CYS A 46 2.40 15.24 1.33
CA CYS A 46 3.73 15.72 0.93
C CYS A 46 4.39 16.65 1.98
N GLU A 47 3.62 17.50 2.65
CA GLU A 47 4.04 18.48 3.67
C GLU A 47 4.11 17.90 5.09
N LEU A 48 3.57 16.70 5.34
CA LEU A 48 3.58 15.96 6.62
C LEU A 48 4.98 15.42 7.00
N SER A 49 5.93 16.35 7.05
CA SER A 49 7.27 16.15 7.54
C SER A 49 7.36 16.21 9.06
N GLU A 50 6.35 16.70 9.80
CA GLU A 50 6.51 16.83 11.26
C GLU A 50 5.34 16.34 12.16
N GLU A 51 4.04 16.41 11.81
CA GLU A 51 3.00 15.94 12.76
C GLU A 51 1.73 15.32 12.11
N THR A 52 1.44 14.06 12.45
CA THR A 52 0.08 13.51 12.75
C THR A 52 -0.92 12.99 11.69
N VAL A 53 -0.52 12.43 10.54
CA VAL A 53 -1.41 11.49 9.81
C VAL A 53 -0.81 10.09 9.79
N GLU A 54 -1.47 9.16 10.47
CA GLU A 54 -1.15 7.74 10.43
C GLU A 54 -1.45 7.19 9.03
N LEU A 55 -0.41 6.73 8.32
CA LEU A 55 -0.58 6.13 7.00
C LEU A 55 -1.14 4.72 7.15
N THR A 56 -2.40 4.56 6.77
CA THR A 56 -3.08 3.26 6.72
C THR A 56 -3.01 2.66 5.33
N SER A 57 -3.23 1.35 5.22
CA SER A 57 -3.38 0.63 3.96
C SER A 57 -4.41 1.28 3.04
N THR A 58 -5.53 1.76 3.59
CA THR A 58 -6.63 2.36 2.83
C THR A 58 -6.31 3.76 2.34
N THR A 59 -5.66 4.59 3.15
CA THR A 59 -5.25 5.93 2.71
C THR A 59 -4.21 5.84 1.59
N VAL A 60 -3.24 4.94 1.73
CA VAL A 60 -2.23 4.70 0.68
C VAL A 60 -2.85 4.15 -0.61
N LEU A 61 -3.79 3.18 -0.52
CA LEU A 61 -4.49 2.67 -1.70
C LEU A 61 -5.35 3.74 -2.40
N SER A 62 -5.97 4.64 -1.62
CA SER A 62 -6.76 5.74 -2.16
C SER A 62 -5.88 6.72 -2.95
N LEU A 63 -4.67 7.00 -2.44
CA LEU A 63 -3.69 7.78 -3.17
C LEU A 63 -3.21 7.06 -4.44
N ALA A 64 -2.95 5.75 -4.39
CA ALA A 64 -2.61 4.97 -5.57
C ALA A 64 -3.68 5.10 -6.66
N LYS A 65 -4.96 4.98 -6.27
CA LYS A 65 -6.10 5.14 -7.18
C LYS A 65 -6.14 6.53 -7.80
N PHE A 66 -5.86 7.56 -7.01
CA PHE A 66 -5.78 8.93 -7.51
C PHE A 66 -4.66 9.08 -8.56
N LEU A 67 -3.44 8.67 -8.23
CA LEU A 67 -2.31 8.74 -9.16
C LEU A 67 -2.56 7.97 -10.46
N SER A 68 -3.28 6.85 -10.40
CA SER A 68 -3.66 6.12 -11.61
C SER A 68 -4.61 6.88 -12.52
N LYS A 69 -5.45 7.78 -12.01
CA LYS A 69 -6.39 8.57 -12.83
C LYS A 69 -5.67 9.64 -13.64
N ILE A 70 -4.61 10.19 -13.07
CA ILE A 70 -3.76 11.20 -13.70
C ILE A 70 -2.53 10.58 -14.40
N ASP A 71 -2.63 9.31 -14.81
CA ASP A 71 -1.63 8.53 -15.56
C ASP A 71 -0.26 8.33 -14.88
N PHE A 72 -0.15 8.54 -13.57
CA PHE A 72 1.05 8.22 -12.79
C PHE A 72 1.06 6.74 -12.39
N HIS A 73 0.94 5.86 -13.39
CA HIS A 73 0.80 4.41 -13.21
C HIS A 73 1.98 3.79 -12.46
N ARG A 74 3.21 4.22 -12.80
CA ARG A 74 4.43 3.75 -12.14
C ARG A 74 4.41 4.01 -10.64
N LEU A 75 4.07 5.23 -10.23
CA LEU A 75 3.98 5.60 -8.81
C LEU A 75 2.78 4.94 -8.14
N SER A 76 1.66 4.82 -8.87
CA SER A 76 0.48 4.07 -8.41
C SER A 76 0.82 2.61 -8.07
N CYS A 77 1.60 1.92 -8.90
CA CYS A 77 2.07 0.56 -8.62
C CYS A 77 2.83 0.45 -7.29
N GLU A 78 3.72 1.38 -7.00
CA GLU A 78 4.47 1.35 -5.74
C GLU A 78 3.57 1.61 -4.54
N LEU A 79 2.59 2.50 -4.67
CA LEU A 79 1.59 2.72 -3.61
C LEU A 79 0.66 1.52 -3.44
N ILE A 80 0.31 0.80 -4.51
CA ILE A 80 -0.40 -0.48 -4.41
C ILE A 80 0.42 -1.45 -3.56
N TRP A 81 1.70 -1.65 -3.87
CA TRP A 81 2.61 -2.49 -3.07
C TRP A 81 2.62 -2.08 -1.59
N CYS A 82 2.83 -0.79 -1.33
CA CYS A 82 2.88 -0.26 0.04
C CYS A 82 1.56 -0.46 0.79
N SER A 83 0.41 -0.32 0.11
CA SER A 83 -0.90 -0.55 0.73
C SER A 83 -1.08 -1.98 1.21
N GLY A 84 -0.68 -2.98 0.41
CA GLY A 84 -0.70 -4.38 0.80
C GLY A 84 0.25 -4.69 1.96
N PHE A 85 1.46 -4.14 1.94
CA PHE A 85 2.42 -4.28 3.03
C PHE A 85 1.85 -3.73 4.36
N LEU A 86 1.29 -2.51 4.32
CA LEU A 86 0.66 -1.89 5.49
C LEU A 86 -0.53 -2.70 5.98
N ALA A 87 -1.35 -3.27 5.10
CA ALA A 87 -2.49 -4.08 5.49
C ALA A 87 -2.09 -5.31 6.31
N VAL A 88 -0.96 -5.94 5.97
CA VAL A 88 -0.40 -7.05 6.75
C VAL A 88 0.07 -6.57 8.13
N LEU A 89 0.73 -5.42 8.21
CA LEU A 89 1.16 -4.85 9.49
C LEU A 89 -0.04 -4.48 10.38
N GLU A 90 -1.06 -3.84 9.81
CA GLU A 90 -2.31 -3.51 10.48
C GLU A 90 -3.01 -4.77 10.99
N PHE A 91 -3.06 -5.82 10.19
CA PHE A 91 -3.62 -7.11 10.61
C PHE A 91 -2.89 -7.67 11.84
N ILE A 92 -1.55 -7.72 11.80
CA ILE A 92 -0.73 -8.20 12.92
C ILE A 92 -1.01 -7.39 14.19
N GLN A 93 -1.03 -6.07 14.08
CA GLN A 93 -1.30 -5.17 15.20
C GLN A 93 -2.73 -5.35 15.75
N ASN A 94 -3.74 -5.33 14.88
CA ASN A 94 -5.15 -5.41 15.27
C ASN A 94 -5.52 -6.76 15.88
N ARG A 95 -4.84 -7.84 15.47
CA ARG A 95 -5.01 -9.18 16.05
C ARG A 95 -4.13 -9.42 17.27
N GLY A 96 -3.28 -8.46 17.64
CA GLY A 96 -2.39 -8.54 18.80
C GLY A 96 -1.26 -9.56 18.64
N LEU A 97 -0.88 -9.88 17.41
CA LEU A 97 0.14 -10.89 17.10
C LEU A 97 1.55 -10.36 17.43
N LYS A 98 2.33 -11.17 18.15
CA LYS A 98 3.73 -10.86 18.49
C LYS A 98 4.71 -11.34 17.42
N VAL A 99 4.47 -10.92 16.18
CA VAL A 99 5.27 -11.31 15.02
C VAL A 99 6.02 -10.09 14.46
N ALA A 100 7.31 -10.26 14.14
CA ALA A 100 8.14 -9.22 13.55
C ALA A 100 8.35 -9.44 12.05
N VAL A 101 7.45 -8.89 11.22
CA VAL A 101 7.64 -8.83 9.77
C VAL A 101 8.17 -7.44 9.37
N SER A 102 9.42 -7.39 8.91
CA SER A 102 10.10 -6.14 8.57
C SER A 102 10.69 -6.14 7.15
N SER A 103 10.51 -7.22 6.39
CA SER A 103 11.02 -7.38 5.04
C SER A 103 10.01 -8.10 4.15
N ASP A 104 10.17 -7.93 2.84
CA ASP A 104 9.33 -8.56 1.81
C ASP A 104 9.30 -10.08 1.97
N THR A 105 10.48 -10.69 2.19
CA THR A 105 10.61 -12.13 2.44
C THR A 105 9.82 -12.57 3.67
N ARG A 106 9.92 -11.81 4.77
CA ARG A 106 9.19 -12.12 6.02
C ARG A 106 7.68 -12.01 5.84
N ILE A 107 7.19 -10.99 5.14
CA ILE A 107 5.76 -10.87 4.82
C ILE A 107 5.30 -12.03 3.95
N ARG A 108 6.10 -12.39 2.95
CA ARG A 108 5.81 -13.52 2.08
C ARG A 108 5.66 -14.82 2.88
N THR A 109 6.60 -15.11 3.77
CA THR A 109 6.58 -16.29 4.63
C THR A 109 5.41 -16.23 5.63
N PHE A 110 5.14 -15.07 6.22
CA PHE A 110 3.97 -14.86 7.08
C PHE A 110 2.65 -15.19 6.37
N LEU A 111 2.45 -14.68 5.15
CA LEU A 111 1.25 -14.94 4.37
C LEU A 111 1.12 -16.39 3.95
N ILE A 112 2.22 -17.10 3.67
CA ILE A 112 2.21 -18.55 3.38
C ILE A 112 1.61 -19.33 4.54
N VAL A 113 2.03 -19.01 5.76
CA VAL A 113 1.54 -19.67 6.97
C VAL A 113 0.09 -19.26 7.24
N LEU A 114 -0.22 -17.97 7.14
CA LEU A 114 -1.54 -17.44 7.44
C LEU A 114 -2.61 -18.00 6.50
N SER A 115 -2.40 -17.92 5.19
CA SER A 115 -3.33 -18.44 4.19
C SER A 115 -2.68 -18.50 2.81
N LYS A 116 -2.68 -19.70 2.21
CA LYS A 116 -2.23 -19.89 0.82
C LYS A 116 -3.01 -19.01 -0.17
N GLU A 117 -4.26 -18.68 0.12
CA GLU A 117 -5.07 -17.79 -0.72
C GLU A 117 -4.57 -16.35 -0.62
N LEU A 118 -4.39 -15.83 0.61
CA LEU A 118 -3.87 -14.48 0.83
C LEU A 118 -2.47 -14.32 0.23
N ARG A 119 -1.61 -15.34 0.35
CA ARG A 119 -0.30 -15.34 -0.32
C ARG A 119 -0.41 -15.23 -1.84
N ARG A 120 -1.37 -15.92 -2.47
CA ARG A 120 -1.58 -15.84 -3.92
C ARG A 120 -2.02 -14.44 -4.33
N LYS A 121 -2.97 -13.84 -3.60
CA LYS A 121 -3.39 -12.45 -3.82
C LYS A 121 -2.21 -11.48 -3.65
N PHE A 122 -1.32 -11.76 -2.70
CA PHE A 122 -0.13 -10.94 -2.46
C PHE A 122 0.86 -10.87 -3.66
N ALA A 123 0.84 -11.83 -4.57
CA ALA A 123 1.71 -11.82 -5.75
C ALA A 123 1.44 -10.62 -6.69
N VAL A 124 0.21 -10.10 -6.70
CA VAL A 124 -0.15 -8.90 -7.49
C VAL A 124 0.64 -7.70 -7.03
N PHE A 125 0.81 -7.56 -5.72
CA PHE A 125 1.57 -6.48 -5.11
C PHE A 125 3.05 -6.60 -5.47
N GLU A 126 3.63 -7.80 -5.41
CA GLU A 126 5.03 -8.04 -5.79
C GLU A 126 5.29 -7.67 -7.25
N SER A 127 4.32 -7.93 -8.13
CA SER A 127 4.40 -7.51 -9.53
C SER A 127 4.27 -5.98 -9.69
N CYS A 128 3.45 -5.32 -8.87
CA CYS A 128 3.39 -3.85 -8.86
C CYS A 128 4.71 -3.24 -8.37
N HIS A 129 5.33 -3.79 -7.33
CA HIS A 129 6.65 -3.35 -6.88
C HIS A 129 7.71 -3.50 -7.97
N GLY A 130 7.71 -4.60 -8.72
CA GLY A 130 8.56 -4.78 -9.90
C GLY A 130 8.32 -3.70 -10.96
N SER A 131 7.04 -3.44 -11.29
CA SER A 131 6.64 -2.42 -12.27
C SER A 131 7.07 -1.01 -11.90
N PHE A 132 7.27 -0.69 -10.63
CA PHE A 132 7.84 0.60 -10.24
C PHE A 132 9.27 0.78 -10.78
N TYR A 133 10.03 -0.28 -11.00
CA TYR A 133 11.39 -0.20 -11.56
C TYR A 133 11.43 -0.40 -13.08
N THR A 134 10.57 -1.28 -13.60
CA THR A 134 10.56 -1.66 -15.03
C THR A 134 9.62 -0.80 -15.87
N ASN A 135 8.65 -0.13 -15.26
CA ASN A 135 7.61 0.66 -15.93
C ASN A 135 6.86 -0.17 -17.00
N ASP A 136 6.49 -1.41 -16.64
CA ASP A 136 5.91 -2.38 -17.57
C ASP A 136 4.38 -2.50 -17.48
N ARG A 137 3.73 -1.85 -16.50
CA ARG A 137 2.27 -1.85 -16.37
C ARG A 137 1.59 -0.62 -16.96
N ASP A 138 0.53 -0.86 -17.72
CA ASP A 138 -0.36 0.17 -18.23
C ASP A 138 -1.52 0.50 -17.26
N GLY A 139 -2.34 1.50 -17.62
CA GLY A 139 -3.47 1.91 -16.78
C GLY A 139 -4.52 0.83 -16.55
N TYR A 140 -4.70 -0.11 -17.48
CA TYR A 140 -5.61 -1.24 -17.29
C TYR A 140 -5.08 -2.21 -16.23
N GLU A 141 -3.79 -2.53 -16.29
CA GLU A 141 -3.13 -3.42 -15.32
C GLU A 141 -3.04 -2.79 -13.93
N VAL A 142 -2.85 -1.47 -13.84
CA VAL A 142 -2.93 -0.74 -12.58
C VAL A 142 -4.35 -0.77 -12.00
N ALA A 143 -5.39 -0.59 -12.83
CA ALA A 143 -6.77 -0.67 -12.37
C ALA A 143 -7.14 -2.05 -11.80
N LEU A 144 -6.63 -3.13 -12.41
CA LEU A 144 -6.75 -4.47 -11.85
C LEU A 144 -6.01 -4.59 -10.51
N GLY A 145 -4.77 -4.10 -10.43
CA GLY A 145 -4.00 -4.09 -9.18
C GLY A 145 -4.69 -3.34 -8.04
N LEU A 146 -5.34 -2.21 -8.32
CA LEU A 146 -6.13 -1.45 -7.34
C LEU A 146 -7.31 -2.25 -6.80
N LYS A 147 -8.01 -2.99 -7.68
CA LYS A 147 -9.13 -3.84 -7.30
C LYS A 147 -8.65 -5.00 -6.43
N ASP A 148 -7.62 -5.71 -6.87
CA ASP A 148 -7.06 -6.85 -6.14
C ASP A 148 -6.53 -6.42 -4.77
N ALA A 149 -5.93 -5.22 -4.69
CA ALA A 149 -5.46 -4.66 -3.43
C ALA A 149 -6.60 -4.35 -2.45
N HIS A 150 -7.72 -3.80 -2.96
CA HIS A 150 -8.90 -3.57 -2.15
C HIS A 150 -9.48 -4.89 -1.60
N GLU A 151 -9.65 -5.90 -2.46
CA GLU A 151 -10.15 -7.22 -2.05
C GLU A 151 -9.25 -7.87 -1.00
N PHE A 152 -7.93 -7.82 -1.19
CA PHE A 152 -6.97 -8.35 -0.23
C PHE A 152 -7.04 -7.67 1.16
N ILE A 153 -7.19 -6.35 1.19
CA ILE A 153 -7.33 -5.59 2.45
C ILE A 153 -8.60 -6.03 3.19
N GLU A 154 -9.71 -6.14 2.47
CA GLU A 154 -10.99 -6.55 3.07
C GLU A 154 -10.95 -8.01 3.55
N ASP A 155 -10.31 -8.92 2.80
CA ASP A 155 -10.12 -10.31 3.25
C ASP A 155 -9.29 -10.39 4.52
N LEU A 156 -8.19 -9.63 4.63
CA LEU A 156 -7.37 -9.57 5.85
C LEU A 156 -8.19 -9.06 7.04
N ARG A 157 -9.02 -8.03 6.84
CA ARG A 157 -9.87 -7.46 7.89
C ARG A 157 -10.94 -8.46 8.35
N ALA A 158 -11.52 -9.21 7.42
CA ALA A 158 -12.54 -10.21 7.71
C ALA A 158 -11.96 -11.50 8.32
N LEU A 159 -10.65 -11.74 8.18
CA LEU A 159 -10.01 -12.94 8.70
C LEU A 159 -9.95 -12.92 10.23
N GLU A 160 -10.67 -13.87 10.83
CA GLU A 160 -10.62 -14.14 12.27
C GLU A 160 -9.62 -15.26 12.57
N LEU A 161 -8.91 -15.13 13.70
CA LEU A 161 -7.96 -16.13 14.17
C LEU A 161 -8.38 -16.64 15.54
N THR A 162 -8.38 -17.96 15.70
CA THR A 162 -8.42 -18.60 17.00
C THR A 162 -7.12 -18.38 17.77
N GLU A 163 -7.15 -18.50 19.10
CA GLU A 163 -5.94 -18.39 19.92
C GLU A 163 -4.88 -19.46 19.57
N GLU A 164 -5.31 -20.63 19.11
CA GLU A 164 -4.40 -21.67 18.63
C GLU A 164 -3.66 -21.22 17.36
N GLU A 165 -4.37 -20.65 16.38
CA GLU A 165 -3.76 -20.14 15.15
C GLU A 165 -2.82 -18.96 15.42
N LYS A 166 -3.19 -18.06 16.34
CA LYS A 166 -2.28 -16.97 16.77
C LYS A 166 -1.00 -17.54 17.37
N THR A 167 -1.12 -18.51 18.27
CA THR A 167 0.03 -19.16 18.91
C THR A 167 0.91 -19.87 17.89
N GLN A 168 0.32 -20.52 16.88
CA GLN A 168 1.07 -21.14 15.79
C GLN A 168 1.84 -20.11 14.97
N LEU A 169 1.21 -18.99 14.61
CA LEU A 169 1.85 -17.89 13.87
C LEU A 169 3.01 -17.27 14.65
N GLU A 170 2.86 -17.08 15.97
CA GLU A 170 3.88 -16.45 16.82
C GLU A 170 5.11 -17.35 17.07
N ASN A 171 4.96 -18.67 16.96
CA ASN A 171 6.06 -19.63 17.18
C ASN A 171 6.91 -19.89 15.94
N ILE A 172 6.57 -19.31 14.79
CA ILE A 172 7.32 -19.51 13.55
C ILE A 172 8.45 -18.49 13.45
N CYS A 173 9.63 -18.98 13.08
CA CYS A 173 10.73 -18.12 12.67
C CYS A 173 10.53 -17.73 11.21
N PHE A 174 10.37 -16.44 10.95
CA PHE A 174 10.15 -15.91 9.59
C PHE A 174 11.46 -15.53 8.89
N ASP A 175 12.62 -15.94 9.41
CA ASP A 175 13.96 -15.52 8.93
C ASP A 175 14.48 -16.27 7.69
N GLU A 176 13.67 -17.17 7.12
CA GLU A 176 14.02 -17.97 5.93
C GLU A 176 13.40 -17.43 4.64
#